data_AF-A0A640QHM9-F1
#
_entry.id   AF-A0A640QHM9-F1
#
_cell.length_a   1.000
_cell.length_b   1.000
_cell.length_c   1.000
_cell.angle_alpha   90.00
_cell.angle_beta   90.00
_cell.angle_gamma   90.00
#
_symmetry.space_group_name_H-M   'P 1'
#
loop_
_entity.id
_entity.type
_entity.pdbx_description
1 polymer ?
#
loop_
_entity_poly.entity_id
_entity_poly.type
_entity_poly.pdbx_seq_one_letter_code
_entity_poly.pdbx_strand_id
1 'polypeptide(L)'
;MPSVEQQIEQSRAKKKALIKKALLGCAVVLFVGMASVVLISFMPSVSTDVDLSVDKTETVHQPSESPSSTSLSPEERKALQMALSDSKQRVSELVQRVTHSKEFSEKVNVVEDELNKAFNAYSSSNFSEVETALEVVNGSVSALSAEYENAYTAPYESALSAFEKDDISEAFNLNRVSLTTNPDFEKAKILQQRIDVYSEVQDAYEQARVGRVENNIQKQRDAYAEIVALDPFREDSKQALDAIERQIRENRFNTLLASANKAIEARDFTTATQRINEAKSLKSSSSELDIISKKLASLIAGSEQQKIESQVTLFADADEWKTVQMLANKGLTSFSASPTLLQAKQDADGILNASKRLEAYQQRPERLSDNNVRNLAQQDIEQARNYANKSAKLLTQITELEGIVDKIKQPRPVTITSDNDTYIKVLGVGVVGEIKRKTIQLKPGTYRVEGSREGYRSTIKEIVVSPSDNNPSVHIVCTEKV
;
A
#
# COMPACT_ATOMS: atom_id res chain seq x y z
N MET A 1 -40.06 24.62 -25.65
CA MET A 1 -39.69 23.74 -24.52
C MET A 1 -40.00 24.51 -23.23
N PRO A 2 -40.80 23.97 -22.30
CA PRO A 2 -41.14 24.69 -21.06
C PRO A 2 -39.93 24.75 -20.12
N SER A 3 -39.79 25.84 -19.37
CA SER A 3 -38.67 26.07 -18.43
C SER A 3 -38.72 25.09 -17.25
N VAL A 4 -37.58 24.86 -16.60
CA VAL A 4 -37.43 23.92 -15.47
C VAL A 4 -38.39 24.27 -14.31
N GLU A 5 -38.67 25.55 -14.07
CA GLU A 5 -39.67 26.01 -13.10
C GLU A 5 -41.09 25.49 -13.44
N GLN A 6 -41.49 25.54 -14.72
CA GLN A 6 -42.80 25.06 -15.17
C GLN A 6 -42.92 23.53 -15.05
N GLN A 7 -41.82 22.80 -15.18
CA GLN A 7 -41.82 21.34 -14.97
C GLN A 7 -41.94 20.98 -13.48
N ILE A 8 -41.32 21.77 -12.60
CA ILE A 8 -41.45 21.60 -11.14
C ILE A 8 -42.88 21.92 -10.70
N GLU A 9 -43.50 22.97 -11.23
CA GLU A 9 -44.88 23.34 -10.89
C GLU A 9 -45.90 22.32 -11.42
N GLN A 10 -45.72 21.81 -12.64
CA GLN A 10 -46.54 20.72 -13.18
C GLN A 10 -46.38 19.41 -12.39
N SER A 11 -45.19 19.12 -11.85
CA SER A 11 -44.97 17.92 -11.01
C SER A 11 -45.66 18.04 -9.65
N ARG A 12 -45.65 19.24 -9.03
CA ARG A 12 -46.37 19.54 -7.78
C ARG A 12 -47.89 19.49 -7.97
N ALA A 13 -48.40 20.00 -9.10
CA ALA A 13 -49.81 19.93 -9.46
C ALA A 13 -50.29 18.49 -9.73
N LYS A 14 -49.50 17.66 -10.42
CA LYS A 14 -49.79 16.24 -10.64
C LYS A 14 -49.80 15.43 -9.33
N LYS A 15 -48.89 15.70 -8.40
CA LYS A 15 -48.89 15.07 -7.06
C LYS A 15 -50.13 15.43 -6.23
N LYS A 16 -50.56 16.70 -6.24
CA LYS A 16 -51.80 17.13 -5.55
C LYS A 16 -53.07 16.50 -6.16
N ALA A 17 -53.11 16.27 -7.48
CA ALA A 17 -54.22 15.59 -8.14
C ALA A 17 -54.29 14.08 -7.85
N LEU A 18 -53.14 13.41 -7.71
CA LEU A 18 -53.04 12.00 -7.31
C LEU A 18 -53.49 11.77 -5.86
N ILE A 19 -53.14 12.68 -4.95
CA ILE A 19 -53.56 12.61 -3.54
C ILE A 19 -55.09 12.80 -3.41
N LYS A 20 -55.70 13.70 -4.19
CA LYS A 20 -57.18 13.85 -4.24
C LYS A 20 -57.89 12.63 -4.82
N LYS A 21 -57.28 11.89 -5.77
CA LYS A 21 -57.85 10.65 -6.31
C LYS A 21 -57.68 9.44 -5.37
N ALA A 22 -56.60 9.40 -4.58
CA ALA A 22 -56.41 8.37 -3.55
C ALA A 22 -57.37 8.54 -2.36
N LEU A 23 -57.66 9.77 -1.94
CA LEU A 23 -58.64 10.09 -0.89
C LEU A 23 -60.09 9.75 -1.30
N LEU A 24 -60.43 9.78 -2.59
CA LEU A 24 -61.75 9.37 -3.09
C LEU A 24 -61.88 7.84 -3.31
N GLY A 25 -60.75 7.13 -3.43
CA GLY A 25 -60.71 5.66 -3.55
C GLY A 25 -60.83 4.93 -2.21
N CYS A 26 -60.36 5.52 -1.11
CA CYS A 26 -60.49 4.93 0.23
C CYS A 26 -61.89 5.06 0.85
N ALA A 27 -62.75 5.96 0.35
CA ALA A 27 -64.11 6.13 0.85
C ALA A 27 -65.07 5.00 0.41
N VAL A 28 -64.71 4.19 -0.61
CA VAL A 28 -65.56 3.09 -1.11
C VAL A 28 -65.18 1.73 -0.50
N VAL A 29 -63.97 1.58 0.05
CA VAL A 29 -63.53 0.33 0.70
C VAL A 29 -63.92 0.28 2.19
N LEU A 30 -64.18 1.43 2.81
CA LEU A 30 -64.64 1.52 4.21
C LEU A 30 -66.13 1.19 4.42
N PHE A 31 -66.92 1.00 3.37
CA PHE A 31 -68.35 0.65 3.49
C PHE A 31 -68.66 -0.85 3.36
N VAL A 32 -67.65 -1.72 3.13
CA VAL A 32 -67.85 -3.18 2.97
C VAL A 32 -67.21 -3.98 4.12
N GLY A 33 -66.36 -3.38 4.96
CA GLY A 33 -65.70 -4.05 6.10
C GLY A 33 -66.48 -4.04 7.42
N MET A 34 -67.66 -3.42 7.48
CA MET A 34 -68.43 -3.22 8.72
C MET A 34 -69.71 -4.06 8.77
N ALA A 35 -69.68 -5.28 8.24
CA ALA A 35 -70.80 -6.23 8.26
C ALA A 35 -70.44 -7.64 8.76
N SER A 36 -69.23 -7.87 9.30
CA SER A 36 -68.76 -9.21 9.67
C SER A 36 -68.36 -9.42 11.14
N VAL A 37 -68.71 -8.51 12.05
CA VAL A 37 -68.39 -8.66 13.50
C VAL A 37 -69.65 -8.56 14.40
N VAL A 38 -70.81 -8.94 13.86
CA VAL A 38 -72.04 -9.13 14.66
C VAL A 38 -72.58 -10.52 14.32
N LEU A 39 -71.97 -11.55 14.88
CA LEU A 39 -72.51 -12.92 15.02
C LEU A 39 -71.43 -13.79 15.67
N ILE A 40 -71.33 -13.75 17.00
CA ILE A 40 -71.07 -14.88 17.92
C ILE A 40 -71.34 -14.30 19.32
N SER A 41 -72.61 -14.30 19.70
CA SER A 41 -73.09 -14.00 21.06
C SER A 41 -74.45 -14.65 21.20
N PHE A 42 -74.49 -15.97 21.33
CA PHE A 42 -75.66 -16.73 21.79
C PHE A 42 -75.18 -18.11 22.31
N MET A 43 -74.99 -18.19 23.65
CA MET A 43 -75.36 -19.26 24.63
C MET A 43 -75.07 -20.76 24.31
N PRO A 44 -75.15 -21.72 25.26
CA PRO A 44 -75.15 -21.66 26.73
C PRO A 44 -74.11 -22.60 27.40
N SER A 45 -74.05 -22.53 28.74
CA SER A 45 -73.32 -23.39 29.66
C SER A 45 -73.72 -24.88 29.60
N VAL A 46 -72.74 -25.78 29.73
CA VAL A 46 -72.94 -27.19 30.12
C VAL A 46 -71.87 -27.59 31.14
N SER A 47 -72.33 -27.96 32.32
CA SER A 47 -71.59 -28.70 33.35
C SER A 47 -71.43 -30.16 32.93
N THR A 48 -70.30 -30.77 33.30
CA THR A 48 -70.17 -32.24 33.27
C THR A 48 -69.71 -32.71 34.63
N ASP A 49 -70.67 -33.28 35.37
CA ASP A 49 -70.42 -34.17 36.51
C ASP A 49 -69.74 -35.46 36.02
N VAL A 50 -68.84 -35.98 36.83
CA VAL A 50 -68.59 -37.42 36.90
C VAL A 50 -68.94 -37.85 38.32
N ASP A 51 -70.03 -38.61 38.36
CA ASP A 51 -70.61 -39.37 39.46
C ASP A 51 -69.58 -40.30 40.13
N LEU A 52 -69.74 -40.48 41.44
CA LEU A 52 -69.62 -41.77 42.13
C LEU A 52 -70.27 -41.66 43.51
N SER A 53 -71.55 -42.00 43.54
CA SER A 53 -72.18 -42.94 44.49
C SER A 53 -72.07 -42.65 45.99
N VAL A 54 -73.19 -42.23 46.57
CA VAL A 54 -73.52 -42.36 48.00
C VAL A 54 -74.45 -43.56 48.16
N ASP A 55 -74.11 -44.48 49.08
CA ASP A 55 -75.10 -45.30 49.77
C ASP A 55 -75.27 -44.81 51.20
N LYS A 56 -76.50 -44.95 51.67
CA LYS A 56 -77.18 -44.21 52.73
C LYS A 56 -77.37 -45.11 53.95
N THR A 57 -77.11 -44.63 55.17
CA THR A 57 -78.07 -44.69 56.31
C THR A 57 -77.57 -43.99 57.59
N GLU A 58 -78.43 -43.11 58.10
CA GLU A 58 -78.76 -42.80 59.52
C GLU A 58 -78.20 -43.78 60.57
N THR A 59 -77.76 -43.44 61.80
CA THR A 59 -78.24 -42.42 62.75
C THR A 59 -77.33 -42.34 64.01
N VAL A 60 -77.43 -41.20 64.75
CA VAL A 60 -77.41 -41.02 66.23
C VAL A 60 -76.09 -40.77 67.01
N HIS A 61 -76.04 -39.56 67.62
CA HIS A 61 -75.46 -39.08 68.91
C HIS A 61 -73.95 -39.23 69.17
N GLN A 62 -73.21 -38.33 69.84
CA GLN A 62 -73.32 -36.99 70.45
C GLN A 62 -71.84 -36.64 70.88
N PRO A 63 -71.60 -35.58 71.67
CA PRO A 63 -70.91 -34.34 71.33
C PRO A 63 -69.37 -34.32 71.56
N SER A 64 -68.79 -33.18 71.17
CA SER A 64 -67.50 -32.60 71.63
C SER A 64 -66.23 -33.05 70.91
N GLU A 65 -65.61 -32.11 70.18
CA GLU A 65 -64.35 -31.48 70.63
C GLU A 65 -64.04 -30.22 69.80
N SER A 66 -63.59 -29.19 70.51
CA SER A 66 -63.12 -27.89 70.00
C SER A 66 -61.92 -28.04 69.06
N PRO A 67 -61.67 -27.10 68.13
CA PRO A 67 -60.47 -27.12 67.32
C PRO A 67 -59.25 -26.81 68.20
N SER A 68 -58.41 -27.83 68.38
CA SER A 68 -57.08 -27.71 68.96
C SER A 68 -56.22 -26.78 68.09
N SER A 69 -55.63 -25.77 68.74
CA SER A 69 -54.53 -24.98 68.21
C SER A 69 -53.38 -25.90 67.76
N THR A 70 -53.20 -26.08 66.45
CA THR A 70 -52.06 -26.82 65.90
C THR A 70 -50.80 -26.02 66.13
N SER A 71 -49.97 -26.42 67.09
CA SER A 71 -48.62 -25.90 67.22
C SER A 71 -47.79 -26.40 66.04
N LEU A 72 -47.41 -25.51 65.10
CA LEU A 72 -46.46 -25.82 64.03
C LEU A 72 -45.18 -26.47 64.58
N SER A 73 -44.65 -27.44 63.86
CA SER A 73 -43.35 -28.06 64.15
C SER A 73 -42.20 -27.03 64.05
N PRO A 74 -41.05 -27.27 64.70
CA PRO A 74 -39.88 -26.39 64.60
C PRO A 74 -39.41 -26.18 63.15
N GLU A 75 -39.58 -27.18 62.28
CA GLU A 75 -39.19 -27.14 60.87
C GLU A 75 -40.12 -26.22 60.05
N GLU A 76 -41.44 -26.33 60.24
CA GLU A 76 -42.43 -25.45 59.59
C GLU A 76 -42.27 -23.99 60.03
N ARG A 77 -42.00 -23.75 61.32
CA ARG A 77 -41.71 -22.39 61.83
C ARG A 77 -40.46 -21.80 61.18
N LYS A 78 -39.41 -22.61 61.02
CA LYS A 78 -38.18 -22.19 60.33
C LYS A 78 -38.47 -21.86 58.85
N ALA A 79 -39.30 -22.66 58.18
CA ALA A 79 -39.72 -22.40 56.81
C ALA A 79 -40.50 -21.08 56.67
N LEU A 80 -41.46 -20.81 57.56
CA LEU A 80 -42.17 -19.52 57.61
C LEU A 80 -41.23 -18.34 57.88
N GLN A 81 -40.26 -18.49 58.78
CA GLN A 81 -39.27 -17.45 59.04
C GLN A 81 -38.42 -17.15 57.80
N MET A 82 -38.03 -18.18 57.05
CA MET A 82 -37.33 -18.01 55.78
C MET A 82 -38.20 -17.31 54.74
N ALA A 83 -39.48 -17.70 54.62
CA ALA A 83 -40.43 -17.09 53.67
C ALA A 83 -40.71 -15.61 53.98
N LEU A 84 -40.80 -15.23 55.27
CA LEU A 84 -40.89 -13.84 55.71
C LEU A 84 -39.63 -13.04 55.35
N SER A 85 -38.45 -13.62 55.54
CA SER A 85 -37.19 -12.98 55.19
C SER A 85 -37.06 -12.75 53.69
N ASP A 86 -37.40 -13.77 52.88
CA ASP A 86 -37.38 -13.69 51.42
C ASP A 86 -38.39 -12.65 50.92
N SER A 87 -39.62 -12.69 51.44
CA SER A 87 -40.66 -11.72 51.09
C SER A 87 -40.24 -10.29 51.45
N LYS A 88 -39.60 -10.09 52.61
CA LYS A 88 -39.05 -8.78 53.00
C LYS A 88 -37.98 -8.30 52.02
N GLN A 89 -37.07 -9.18 51.59
CA GLN A 89 -36.07 -8.83 50.60
C GLN A 89 -36.72 -8.45 49.27
N ARG A 90 -37.64 -9.27 48.75
CA ARG A 90 -38.34 -9.02 47.48
C ARG A 90 -39.15 -7.73 47.49
N VAL A 91 -39.86 -7.45 48.59
CA VAL A 91 -40.59 -6.19 48.77
C VAL A 91 -39.61 -5.01 48.81
N SER A 92 -38.51 -5.12 49.56
CA SER A 92 -37.48 -4.06 49.59
C SER A 92 -36.84 -3.79 48.23
N GLU A 93 -36.57 -4.83 47.44
CA GLU A 93 -36.07 -4.69 46.06
C GLU A 93 -37.11 -4.01 45.16
N LEU A 94 -38.39 -4.34 45.32
CA LEU A 94 -39.48 -3.70 44.58
C LEU A 94 -39.64 -2.23 44.96
N VAL A 95 -39.60 -1.89 46.26
CA VAL A 95 -39.60 -0.50 46.76
C VAL A 95 -38.51 0.31 46.07
N GLN A 96 -37.27 -0.20 46.08
CA GLN A 96 -36.14 0.47 45.46
C GLN A 96 -36.36 0.65 43.94
N ARG A 97 -36.88 -0.38 43.26
CA ARG A 97 -37.11 -0.37 41.83
C ARG A 97 -38.15 0.69 41.41
N VAL A 98 -39.19 0.89 42.20
CA VAL A 98 -40.32 1.78 41.84
C VAL A 98 -40.22 3.18 42.45
N THR A 99 -39.17 3.47 43.22
CA THR A 99 -39.03 4.71 44.01
C THR A 99 -39.23 5.99 43.17
N HIS A 100 -38.91 5.94 41.88
CA HIS A 100 -39.04 7.09 40.97
C HIS A 100 -40.46 7.29 40.41
N SER A 101 -41.33 6.28 40.52
CA SER A 101 -42.72 6.38 40.09
C SER A 101 -43.64 6.53 41.28
N LYS A 102 -44.28 7.70 41.40
CA LYS A 102 -45.21 8.01 42.50
C LYS A 102 -46.34 6.99 42.59
N GLU A 103 -46.96 6.66 41.44
CA GLU A 103 -48.07 5.70 41.37
C GLU A 103 -47.66 4.32 41.91
N PHE A 104 -46.50 3.82 41.50
CA PHE A 104 -46.04 2.50 41.92
C PHE A 104 -45.49 2.50 43.35
N SER A 105 -44.91 3.61 43.81
CA SER A 105 -44.52 3.78 45.21
C SER A 105 -45.74 3.69 46.14
N GLU A 106 -46.86 4.31 45.77
CA GLU A 106 -48.12 4.20 46.53
C GLU A 106 -48.67 2.76 46.54
N LYS A 107 -48.61 2.05 45.40
CA LYS A 107 -49.02 0.64 45.32
C LYS A 107 -48.11 -0.29 46.15
N VAL A 108 -46.80 -0.06 46.18
CA VAL A 108 -45.86 -0.86 46.97
C VAL A 108 -46.05 -0.66 48.47
N ASN A 109 -46.40 0.54 48.94
CA ASN A 109 -46.69 0.78 50.35
C ASN A 109 -47.81 -0.16 50.88
N VAL A 110 -48.81 -0.48 50.05
CA VAL A 110 -49.87 -1.45 50.40
C VAL A 110 -49.30 -2.86 50.60
N VAL A 111 -48.31 -3.25 49.80
CA VAL A 111 -47.61 -4.53 49.92
C VAL A 111 -46.72 -4.56 51.17
N GLU A 112 -46.06 -3.44 51.50
CA GLU A 112 -45.31 -3.30 52.75
C GLU A 112 -46.23 -3.41 53.99
N ASP A 113 -47.41 -2.79 53.96
CA ASP A 113 -48.40 -2.92 55.02
C ASP A 113 -48.88 -4.36 55.19
N GLU A 114 -49.11 -5.09 54.10
CA GLU A 114 -49.47 -6.52 54.14
C GLU A 114 -48.33 -7.40 54.67
N LEU A 115 -47.09 -7.10 54.30
CA LEU A 115 -45.91 -7.76 54.85
C LEU A 115 -45.77 -7.49 56.36
N ASN A 116 -46.07 -6.28 56.83
CA ASN A 116 -46.07 -5.94 58.25
C ASN A 116 -47.16 -6.73 59.02
N LYS A 117 -48.33 -6.97 58.41
CA LYS A 117 -49.33 -7.88 59.00
C LYS A 117 -48.80 -9.30 59.15
N ALA A 118 -48.09 -9.82 58.15
CA ALA A 118 -47.46 -11.15 58.23
C ALA A 118 -46.45 -11.24 59.39
N PHE A 119 -45.61 -10.20 59.58
CA PHE A 119 -44.66 -10.16 60.71
C PHE A 119 -45.37 -10.04 62.09
N ASN A 120 -46.46 -9.29 62.17
CA ASN A 120 -47.26 -9.15 63.38
C ASN A 120 -47.97 -10.47 63.73
N ALA A 121 -48.59 -11.13 62.75
CA ALA A 121 -49.23 -12.43 62.92
C ALA A 121 -48.23 -13.50 63.37
N TYR A 122 -47.00 -13.50 62.83
CA TYR A 122 -45.93 -14.40 63.26
C TYR A 122 -45.54 -14.16 64.72
N SER A 123 -45.42 -12.88 65.12
CA SER A 123 -45.10 -12.50 66.51
C SER A 123 -46.20 -12.89 67.50
N SER A 124 -47.46 -12.90 67.05
CA SER A 124 -48.63 -13.38 67.80
C SER A 124 -48.86 -14.89 67.70
N SER A 125 -47.96 -15.65 67.06
CA SER A 125 -48.09 -17.09 66.80
C SER A 125 -49.34 -17.50 65.99
N ASN A 126 -49.93 -16.59 65.21
CA ASN A 126 -51.05 -16.88 64.31
C ASN A 126 -50.55 -17.31 62.93
N PHE A 127 -50.03 -18.54 62.83
CA PHE A 127 -49.29 -18.98 61.66
C PHE A 127 -50.14 -19.14 60.37
N SER A 128 -51.43 -19.45 60.49
CA SER A 128 -52.33 -19.51 59.32
C SER A 128 -52.56 -18.14 58.68
N GLU A 129 -52.59 -17.08 59.51
CA GLU A 129 -52.65 -15.70 59.02
C GLU A 129 -51.33 -15.26 58.37
N VAL A 130 -50.17 -15.77 58.84
CA VAL A 130 -48.88 -15.55 58.18
C VAL A 130 -48.87 -16.15 56.78
N GLU A 131 -49.30 -17.41 56.62
CA GLU A 131 -49.35 -18.08 55.31
C GLU A 131 -50.25 -17.32 54.33
N THR A 132 -51.44 -16.91 54.80
CA THR A 132 -52.39 -16.13 53.99
C THR A 132 -51.80 -14.78 53.58
N ALA A 133 -51.21 -14.03 54.52
CA ALA A 133 -50.61 -12.73 54.23
C ALA A 133 -49.39 -12.86 53.29
N LEU A 134 -48.57 -13.91 53.45
CA LEU A 134 -47.44 -14.19 52.56
C LEU A 134 -47.89 -14.56 51.14
N GLU A 135 -48.99 -15.31 50.98
CA GLU A 135 -49.57 -15.60 49.67
C GLU A 135 -50.00 -14.30 48.96
N VAL A 136 -50.67 -13.40 49.69
CA VAL A 136 -51.08 -12.08 49.18
C VAL A 136 -49.87 -11.22 48.83
N VAL A 137 -48.85 -11.14 49.70
CA VAL A 137 -47.60 -10.40 49.43
C VAL A 137 -46.93 -10.95 48.18
N ASN A 138 -46.78 -12.26 48.04
CA ASN A 138 -46.11 -12.86 46.90
C ASN A 138 -46.85 -12.62 45.59
N GLY A 139 -48.18 -12.77 45.59
CA GLY A 139 -49.04 -12.44 44.45
C GLY A 139 -48.94 -10.95 44.08
N SER A 140 -48.99 -10.07 45.07
CA SER A 140 -48.92 -8.61 44.87
C SER A 140 -47.56 -8.16 44.33
N VAL A 141 -46.45 -8.70 44.85
CA VAL A 141 -45.10 -8.41 44.34
C VAL A 141 -44.98 -8.85 42.88
N SER A 142 -45.46 -10.05 42.54
CA SER A 142 -45.39 -10.55 41.15
C SER A 142 -46.24 -9.71 40.20
N ALA A 143 -47.49 -9.40 40.58
CA ALA A 143 -48.40 -8.61 39.76
C ALA A 143 -47.87 -7.17 39.56
N LEU A 144 -47.44 -6.53 40.65
CA LEU A 144 -46.96 -5.15 40.61
C LEU A 144 -45.61 -5.01 39.88
N SER A 145 -44.74 -6.02 39.96
CA SER A 145 -43.51 -6.07 39.17
C SER A 145 -43.80 -6.12 37.67
N ALA A 146 -44.74 -6.99 37.26
CA ALA A 146 -45.14 -7.10 35.85
C ALA A 146 -45.85 -5.83 35.35
N GLU A 147 -46.71 -5.25 36.18
CA GLU A 147 -47.39 -3.98 35.88
C GLU A 147 -46.37 -2.83 35.73
N TYR A 148 -45.39 -2.74 36.63
CA TYR A 148 -44.34 -1.72 36.57
C TYR A 148 -43.48 -1.87 35.30
N GLU A 149 -43.07 -3.09 34.98
CA GLU A 149 -42.33 -3.37 33.74
C GLU A 149 -43.11 -2.94 32.51
N ASN A 150 -44.37 -3.35 32.40
CA ASN A 150 -45.24 -2.97 31.29
C ASN A 150 -45.47 -1.45 31.20
N ALA A 151 -45.55 -0.75 32.34
CA ALA A 151 -45.80 0.68 32.41
C ALA A 151 -44.67 1.55 31.83
N TYR A 152 -43.45 1.02 31.68
CA TYR A 152 -42.38 1.71 30.95
C TYR A 152 -42.04 1.05 29.61
N THR A 153 -42.23 -0.27 29.43
CA THR A 153 -41.90 -0.92 28.15
C THR A 153 -42.93 -0.64 27.06
N ALA A 154 -44.23 -0.70 27.36
CA ALA A 154 -45.28 -0.50 26.35
C ALA A 154 -45.29 0.94 25.77
N PRO A 155 -45.14 2.02 26.58
CA PRO A 155 -44.96 3.36 26.04
C PRO A 155 -43.68 3.51 25.21
N TYR A 156 -42.59 2.86 25.61
CA TYR A 156 -41.35 2.86 24.82
C TYR A 156 -41.52 2.18 23.46
N GLU A 157 -42.17 1.00 23.39
CA GLU A 157 -42.40 0.31 22.12
C GLU A 157 -43.29 1.15 21.19
N SER A 158 -44.30 1.81 21.76
CA SER A 158 -45.15 2.75 21.03
C SER A 158 -44.36 3.98 20.55
N ALA A 159 -43.47 4.51 21.38
CA ALA A 159 -42.59 5.62 21.04
C ALA A 159 -41.61 5.26 19.91
N LEU A 160 -41.02 4.06 19.97
CA LEU A 160 -40.14 3.54 18.92
C LEU A 160 -40.91 3.42 17.61
N SER A 161 -42.13 2.87 17.64
CA SER A 161 -42.97 2.78 16.44
C SER A 161 -43.35 4.15 15.88
N ALA A 162 -43.62 5.14 16.74
CA ALA A 162 -43.87 6.52 16.31
C ALA A 162 -42.63 7.16 15.67
N PHE A 163 -41.45 6.96 16.26
CA PHE A 163 -40.17 7.43 15.72
C PHE A 163 -39.87 6.83 14.34
N GLU A 164 -40.10 5.52 14.16
CA GLU A 164 -39.94 4.83 12.87
C GLU A 164 -40.91 5.30 11.79
N LYS A 165 -42.04 5.90 12.18
CA LYS A 165 -43.05 6.49 11.29
C LYS A 165 -42.85 7.99 11.08
N ASP A 166 -41.74 8.55 11.55
CA ASP A 166 -41.43 9.98 11.53
C ASP A 166 -42.41 10.86 12.34
N ASP A 167 -43.19 10.27 13.26
CA ASP A 167 -44.04 11.01 14.20
C ASP A 167 -43.27 11.34 15.49
N ILE A 168 -42.37 12.32 15.36
CA ILE A 168 -41.42 12.68 16.43
C ILE A 168 -42.10 13.32 17.64
N SER A 169 -43.22 14.01 17.43
CA SER A 169 -43.99 14.59 18.53
C SER A 169 -44.61 13.50 19.40
N GLU A 170 -45.21 12.48 18.78
CA GLU A 170 -45.77 11.33 19.50
C GLU A 170 -44.66 10.48 20.14
N ALA A 171 -43.57 10.23 19.40
CA ALA A 171 -42.40 9.53 19.92
C ALA A 171 -41.84 10.20 21.19
N PHE A 172 -41.68 11.52 21.17
CA PHE A 172 -41.21 12.29 22.32
C PHE A 172 -42.15 12.14 23.53
N ASN A 173 -43.46 12.31 23.32
CA ASN A 173 -44.43 12.24 24.40
C ASN A 173 -44.50 10.84 25.04
N LEU A 174 -44.53 9.79 24.22
CA LEU A 174 -44.58 8.39 24.68
C LEU A 174 -43.28 7.96 25.36
N ASN A 175 -42.12 8.35 24.82
CA ASN A 175 -40.82 8.04 25.42
C ASN A 175 -40.64 8.75 26.76
N ARG A 176 -41.16 9.98 26.89
CA ARG A 176 -41.21 10.71 28.17
C ARG A 176 -42.03 9.95 29.21
N VAL A 177 -43.14 9.30 28.85
CA VAL A 177 -43.92 8.46 29.78
C VAL A 177 -43.05 7.31 30.28
N SER A 178 -42.35 6.60 29.38
CA SER A 178 -41.43 5.51 29.73
C SER A 178 -40.34 5.97 30.72
N LEU A 179 -39.66 7.09 30.43
CA LEU A 179 -38.60 7.64 31.29
C LEU A 179 -39.12 8.26 32.59
N THR A 180 -40.37 8.70 32.64
CA THR A 180 -41.00 9.16 33.89
C THR A 180 -41.29 7.98 34.82
N THR A 181 -41.70 6.84 34.26
CA THR A 181 -41.96 5.61 35.03
C THR A 181 -40.66 4.95 35.48
N ASN A 182 -39.69 4.78 34.58
CA ASN A 182 -38.38 4.22 34.85
C ASN A 182 -37.28 5.09 34.22
N PRO A 183 -36.69 6.03 34.98
CA PRO A 183 -35.65 6.93 34.49
C PRO A 183 -34.38 6.23 34.02
N ASP A 184 -34.14 4.98 34.44
CA ASP A 184 -32.94 4.21 34.12
C ASP A 184 -33.12 3.23 32.95
N PHE A 185 -34.26 3.29 32.27
CA PHE A 185 -34.48 2.44 31.10
C PHE A 185 -33.61 2.88 29.91
N GLU A 186 -32.46 2.21 29.75
CA GLU A 186 -31.43 2.56 28.78
C GLU A 186 -31.94 2.71 27.34
N LYS A 187 -32.85 1.82 26.92
CA LYS A 187 -33.44 1.89 25.58
C LYS A 187 -34.20 3.21 25.34
N ALA A 188 -34.94 3.68 26.34
CA ALA A 188 -35.66 4.94 26.27
C ALA A 188 -34.71 6.14 26.34
N LYS A 189 -33.60 6.07 27.08
CA LYS A 189 -32.54 7.10 27.08
C LYS A 189 -31.91 7.23 25.68
N ILE A 190 -31.57 6.11 25.04
CA ILE A 190 -31.04 6.07 23.67
C ILE A 190 -32.06 6.64 22.69
N LEU A 191 -33.33 6.23 22.76
CA LEU A 191 -34.38 6.76 21.89
C LEU A 191 -34.55 8.27 22.09
N GLN A 192 -34.46 8.77 23.32
CA GLN A 192 -34.53 10.22 23.60
C GLN A 192 -33.42 10.99 22.89
N GLN A 193 -32.17 10.52 22.99
CA GLN A 193 -31.03 11.15 22.31
C GLN A 193 -31.26 11.25 20.80
N ARG A 194 -31.87 10.22 20.20
CA ARG A 194 -32.17 10.18 18.75
C ARG A 194 -33.33 11.09 18.37
N ILE A 195 -34.33 11.23 19.23
CA ILE A 195 -35.44 12.18 19.07
C ILE A 195 -34.92 13.61 19.12
N ASP A 196 -34.03 13.91 20.07
CA ASP A 196 -33.52 15.27 20.32
C ASP A 196 -32.73 15.85 19.14
N VAL A 197 -32.08 15.01 18.33
CA VAL A 197 -31.28 15.42 17.15
C VAL A 197 -31.96 15.14 15.82
N TYR A 198 -33.25 14.74 15.83
CA TYR A 198 -33.91 14.24 14.62
C TYR A 198 -33.92 15.27 13.50
N SER A 199 -34.24 16.54 13.79
CA SER A 199 -34.28 17.61 12.79
C SER A 199 -32.94 17.82 12.09
N GLU A 200 -31.86 17.89 12.87
CA GLU A 200 -30.50 18.08 12.41
C GLU A 200 -30.04 16.90 11.55
N VAL A 201 -30.43 15.68 11.93
CA VAL A 201 -30.18 14.48 11.12
C VAL A 201 -30.94 14.54 9.78
N GLN A 202 -32.19 15.00 9.75
CA GLN A 202 -32.93 15.16 8.49
C GLN A 202 -32.32 16.22 7.57
N ASP A 203 -31.89 17.35 8.14
CA ASP A 203 -31.20 18.39 7.40
C ASP A 203 -29.89 17.88 6.80
N ALA A 204 -29.11 17.09 7.56
CA ALA A 204 -27.90 16.45 7.06
C ALA A 204 -28.18 15.41 5.95
N TYR A 205 -29.26 14.61 6.05
CA TYR A 205 -29.66 13.73 4.94
C TYR A 205 -30.02 14.52 3.68
N GLU A 206 -30.67 15.67 3.81
CA GLU A 206 -30.93 16.55 2.67
C GLU A 206 -29.64 17.12 2.08
N GLN A 207 -28.65 17.49 2.90
CA GLN A 207 -27.32 17.88 2.42
C GLN A 207 -26.61 16.75 1.67
N ALA A 208 -26.69 15.51 2.16
CA ALA A 208 -26.18 14.35 1.45
C ALA A 208 -26.88 14.18 0.08
N ARG A 209 -28.21 14.33 0.03
CA ARG A 209 -28.98 14.27 -1.23
C ARG A 209 -28.56 15.36 -2.21
N VAL A 210 -28.39 16.59 -1.74
CA VAL A 210 -27.90 17.70 -2.56
C VAL A 210 -26.49 17.41 -3.09
N GLY A 211 -25.58 16.95 -2.23
CA GLY A 211 -24.23 16.55 -2.63
C GLY A 211 -24.24 15.47 -3.71
N ARG A 212 -25.19 14.52 -3.66
CA ARG A 212 -25.38 13.51 -4.71
C ARG A 212 -25.81 14.12 -6.05
N VAL A 213 -26.78 15.02 -6.04
CA VAL A 213 -27.29 15.70 -7.25
C VAL A 213 -26.21 16.58 -7.89
N GLU A 214 -25.40 17.25 -7.07
CA GLU A 214 -24.28 18.09 -7.51
C GLU A 214 -23.05 17.28 -7.95
N ASN A 215 -23.08 15.95 -7.84
CA ASN A 215 -21.92 15.07 -7.98
C ASN A 215 -20.73 15.49 -7.08
N ASN A 216 -21.04 16.08 -5.92
CA ASN A 216 -20.09 16.49 -4.91
C ASN A 216 -19.99 15.41 -3.83
N ILE A 217 -19.08 14.46 -4.05
CA ILE A 217 -18.86 13.33 -3.13
C ILE A 217 -18.31 13.77 -1.75
N GLN A 218 -17.61 14.90 -1.70
CA GLN A 218 -17.10 15.47 -0.45
C GLN A 218 -18.25 15.94 0.44
N LYS A 219 -19.19 16.70 -0.14
CA LYS A 219 -20.40 17.16 0.55
C LYS A 219 -21.26 15.99 1.06
N GLN A 220 -21.34 14.91 0.28
CA GLN A 220 -21.99 13.68 0.75
C GLN A 220 -21.28 13.08 1.97
N ARG A 221 -19.94 12.95 1.93
CA ARG A 221 -19.17 12.43 3.06
C ARG A 221 -19.38 13.28 4.32
N ASP A 222 -19.27 14.60 4.18
CA ASP A 222 -19.38 15.53 5.32
C ASP A 222 -20.76 15.43 5.97
N ALA A 223 -21.82 15.36 5.18
CA ALA A 223 -23.17 15.23 5.71
C ALA A 223 -23.43 13.86 6.38
N TYR A 224 -22.92 12.75 5.81
CA TYR A 224 -23.02 11.45 6.48
C TYR A 224 -22.16 11.36 7.75
N ALA A 225 -21.00 12.02 7.79
CA ALA A 225 -20.17 12.13 8.98
C ALA A 225 -20.89 12.91 10.09
N GLU A 226 -21.60 13.98 9.74
CA GLU A 226 -22.46 14.74 10.66
C GLU A 226 -23.59 13.87 11.22
N ILE A 227 -24.29 13.09 10.38
CA ILE A 227 -25.32 12.16 10.84
C ILE A 227 -24.76 11.14 11.84
N VAL A 228 -23.59 10.56 11.57
CA VAL A 228 -22.96 9.57 12.47
C VAL A 228 -22.51 10.21 13.79
N ALA A 229 -22.11 11.48 13.77
CA ALA A 229 -21.75 12.22 14.98
C ALA A 229 -22.99 12.57 15.83
N LEU A 230 -24.11 12.90 15.20
CA LEU A 230 -25.39 13.22 15.86
C LEU A 230 -26.10 11.96 16.39
N ASP A 231 -26.22 10.91 15.58
CA ASP A 231 -26.87 9.63 15.91
C ASP A 231 -25.91 8.44 15.66
N PRO A 232 -25.05 8.10 16.65
CA PRO A 232 -24.12 6.97 16.54
C PRO A 232 -24.81 5.59 16.46
N PHE A 233 -26.12 5.50 16.70
CA PHE A 233 -26.88 4.24 16.62
C PHE A 233 -27.40 3.96 15.20
N ARG A 234 -27.18 4.88 14.26
CA ARG A 234 -27.64 4.80 12.87
C ARG A 234 -26.65 4.06 11.97
N GLU A 235 -26.83 2.75 11.88
CA GLU A 235 -25.91 1.86 11.17
C GLU A 235 -25.91 2.07 9.63
N ASP A 236 -27.06 2.41 9.05
CA ASP A 236 -27.18 2.73 7.63
C ASP A 236 -26.31 3.94 7.22
N SER A 237 -26.25 4.98 8.06
CA SER A 237 -25.41 6.14 7.83
C SER A 237 -23.92 5.83 7.95
N LYS A 238 -23.51 4.96 8.88
CA LYS A 238 -22.12 4.49 8.98
C LYS A 238 -21.70 3.73 7.73
N GLN A 239 -22.54 2.80 7.27
CA GLN A 239 -22.28 2.04 6.05
C GLN A 239 -22.21 2.94 4.80
N ALA A 240 -23.08 3.94 4.73
CA ALA A 240 -23.06 4.94 3.66
C ALA A 240 -21.77 5.78 3.69
N LEU A 241 -21.35 6.25 4.87
CA LEU A 241 -20.10 6.97 5.06
C LEU A 241 -18.90 6.13 4.60
N ASP A 242 -18.81 4.88 5.08
CA ASP A 242 -17.75 3.94 4.70
C ASP A 242 -17.70 3.66 3.19
N ALA A 243 -18.87 3.54 2.55
CA ALA A 243 -18.96 3.35 1.11
C ALA A 243 -18.46 4.60 0.35
N ILE A 244 -18.87 5.79 0.77
CA ILE A 244 -18.44 7.06 0.18
C ILE A 244 -16.93 7.25 0.36
N GLU A 245 -16.39 6.98 1.54
CA GLU A 245 -14.96 7.10 1.78
C GLU A 245 -14.13 6.12 0.95
N ARG A 246 -14.60 4.86 0.80
CA ARG A 246 -13.98 3.90 -0.11
C ARG A 246 -13.98 4.42 -1.54
N GLN A 247 -15.09 4.99 -2.00
CA GLN A 247 -15.19 5.57 -3.34
C GLN A 247 -14.25 6.77 -3.52
N ILE A 248 -14.12 7.65 -2.51
CA ILE A 248 -13.16 8.77 -2.53
C ILE A 248 -11.72 8.26 -2.66
N ARG A 249 -11.36 7.25 -1.85
CA ARG A 249 -10.02 6.62 -1.91
C ARG A 249 -9.75 6.01 -3.28
N GLU A 250 -10.71 5.28 -3.84
CA GLU A 250 -10.61 4.66 -5.16
C GLU A 250 -10.48 5.70 -6.29
N ASN A 251 -11.29 6.76 -6.27
CA ASN A 251 -11.20 7.86 -7.23
C ASN A 251 -9.84 8.56 -7.18
N ARG A 252 -9.32 8.81 -5.97
CA ARG A 252 -8.01 9.43 -5.77
C ARG A 252 -6.90 8.51 -6.30
N PHE A 253 -6.98 7.23 -6.00
CA PHE A 253 -6.05 6.22 -6.51
C PHE A 253 -6.02 6.21 -8.05
N ASN A 254 -7.19 6.14 -8.69
CA ASN A 254 -7.30 6.14 -10.16
C ASN A 254 -6.80 7.45 -10.77
N THR A 255 -7.04 8.59 -10.13
CA THR A 255 -6.52 9.91 -10.57
C THR A 255 -5.00 9.97 -10.51
N LEU A 256 -4.39 9.40 -9.46
CA LEU A 256 -2.94 9.32 -9.32
C LEU A 256 -2.32 8.43 -10.40
N LEU A 257 -2.93 7.27 -10.69
CA LEU A 257 -2.49 6.39 -11.78
C LEU A 257 -2.60 7.06 -13.16
N ALA A 258 -3.71 7.77 -13.42
CA ALA A 258 -3.87 8.53 -14.66
C ALA A 258 -2.80 9.62 -14.79
N SER A 259 -2.50 10.33 -13.69
CA SER A 259 -1.45 11.35 -13.65
C SER A 259 -0.06 10.75 -13.85
N ALA A 260 0.21 9.58 -13.26
CA ALA A 260 1.45 8.84 -13.47
C ALA A 260 1.63 8.42 -14.94
N ASN A 261 0.57 7.91 -15.57
CA ASN A 261 0.60 7.56 -17.00
C ASN A 261 0.87 8.79 -17.88
N LYS A 262 0.22 9.92 -17.63
CA LYS A 262 0.48 11.17 -18.34
C LYS A 262 1.94 11.63 -18.18
N ALA A 263 2.51 11.50 -16.98
CA ALA A 263 3.91 11.82 -16.73
C ALA A 263 4.86 10.84 -17.45
N ILE A 264 4.53 9.54 -17.49
CA ILE A 264 5.27 8.53 -18.27
C ILE A 264 5.27 8.89 -19.76
N GLU A 265 4.13 9.25 -20.33
CA GLU A 265 4.00 9.68 -21.74
C GLU A 265 4.84 10.92 -22.05
N ALA A 266 4.89 11.87 -21.11
CA ALA A 266 5.73 13.06 -21.19
C ALA A 266 7.23 12.80 -20.89
N ARG A 267 7.62 11.56 -20.59
CA ARG A 267 8.97 11.18 -20.10
C ARG A 267 9.42 11.91 -18.83
N ASP A 268 8.49 12.45 -18.06
CA ASP A 268 8.73 13.00 -16.73
C ASP A 268 8.70 11.86 -15.69
N PHE A 269 9.81 11.13 -15.62
CA PHE A 269 9.93 9.97 -14.73
C PHE A 269 9.95 10.35 -13.25
N THR A 270 10.37 11.56 -12.91
CA THR A 270 10.36 12.06 -11.53
C THR A 270 8.92 12.24 -11.05
N THR A 271 8.09 12.96 -11.80
CA THR A 271 6.68 13.12 -11.48
C THR A 271 5.95 11.78 -11.51
N ALA A 272 6.23 10.91 -12.49
CA ALA A 272 5.63 9.57 -12.55
C ALA A 272 5.93 8.75 -11.29
N THR A 273 7.19 8.75 -10.83
CA THR A 273 7.62 8.05 -9.61
C THR A 273 6.88 8.59 -8.38
N GLN A 274 6.78 9.91 -8.26
CA GLN A 274 6.04 10.54 -7.16
C GLN A 274 4.57 10.12 -7.14
N ARG A 275 3.88 10.18 -8.29
CA ARG A 275 2.45 9.82 -8.37
C ARG A 275 2.18 8.35 -8.07
N ILE A 276 3.08 7.45 -8.50
CA ILE A 276 2.99 6.02 -8.16
C ILE A 276 3.20 5.81 -6.65
N ASN A 277 4.15 6.50 -6.03
CA ASN A 277 4.38 6.40 -4.58
C ASN A 277 3.19 6.96 -3.77
N GLU A 278 2.60 8.08 -4.20
CA GLU A 278 1.36 8.61 -3.62
C GLU A 278 0.21 7.60 -3.75
N ALA A 279 0.04 6.96 -4.91
CA ALA A 279 -0.97 5.93 -5.13
C ALA A 279 -0.73 4.69 -4.23
N LYS A 280 0.53 4.29 -4.07
CA LYS A 280 0.94 3.19 -3.17
C LYS A 280 0.63 3.47 -1.70
N SER A 281 0.63 4.74 -1.27
CA SER A 281 0.22 5.10 0.10
C SER A 281 -1.27 4.93 0.35
N LEU A 282 -2.10 4.97 -0.70
CA LEU A 282 -3.56 4.73 -0.61
C LEU A 282 -3.90 3.25 -0.69
N LYS A 283 -3.20 2.51 -1.55
CA LYS A 283 -3.41 1.08 -1.78
C LYS A 283 -2.03 0.43 -1.97
N SER A 284 -1.60 -0.32 -0.96
CA SER A 284 -0.23 -0.88 -0.92
C SER A 284 0.03 -1.90 -2.03
N SER A 285 -1.02 -2.60 -2.48
CA SER A 285 -0.94 -3.60 -3.56
C SER A 285 -2.13 -3.52 -4.52
N SER A 286 -1.83 -3.53 -5.82
CA SER A 286 -2.81 -3.70 -6.91
C SER A 286 -2.10 -4.12 -8.18
N SER A 287 -2.79 -4.84 -9.05
CA SER A 287 -2.26 -5.23 -10.37
C SER A 287 -1.83 -4.03 -11.20
N GLU A 288 -2.62 -2.95 -11.15
CA GLU A 288 -2.41 -1.71 -11.87
C GLU A 288 -1.12 -1.02 -11.41
N LEU A 289 -0.87 -0.96 -10.09
CA LEU A 289 0.38 -0.44 -9.53
C LEU A 289 1.59 -1.26 -9.98
N ASP A 290 1.48 -2.60 -9.97
CA ASP A 290 2.59 -3.45 -10.36
C ASP A 290 2.95 -3.27 -11.83
N ILE A 291 1.94 -3.20 -12.70
CA ILE A 291 2.11 -2.99 -14.15
C ILE A 291 2.76 -1.64 -14.42
N ILE A 292 2.22 -0.55 -13.87
CA ILE A 292 2.74 0.80 -14.13
C ILE A 292 4.13 1.00 -13.54
N SER A 293 4.41 0.41 -12.36
CA SER A 293 5.74 0.48 -11.72
C SER A 293 6.79 -0.25 -12.54
N LYS A 294 6.48 -1.45 -13.05
CA LYS A 294 7.40 -2.20 -13.93
C LYS A 294 7.64 -1.47 -15.24
N LYS A 295 6.59 -0.90 -15.85
CA LYS A 295 6.70 -0.07 -17.06
C LYS A 295 7.62 1.13 -16.83
N LEU A 296 7.41 1.88 -15.74
CA LEU A 296 8.24 3.04 -15.40
C LEU A 296 9.70 2.62 -15.15
N ALA A 297 9.93 1.57 -14.37
CA ALA A 297 11.29 1.08 -14.10
C ALA A 297 12.04 0.69 -15.38
N SER A 298 11.37 0.01 -16.31
CA SER A 298 11.94 -0.33 -17.62
C SER A 298 12.26 0.92 -18.45
N LEU A 299 11.40 1.94 -18.44
CA LEU A 299 11.64 3.19 -19.17
C LEU A 299 12.78 4.02 -18.57
N ILE A 300 12.89 4.08 -17.24
CA ILE A 300 14.00 4.73 -16.55
C ILE A 300 15.32 4.01 -16.91
N ALA A 301 15.35 2.69 -16.82
CA ALA A 301 16.51 1.89 -17.18
C ALA A 301 16.92 2.12 -18.64
N GLY A 302 15.97 2.11 -19.57
CA GLY A 302 16.22 2.39 -20.99
C GLY A 302 16.74 3.80 -21.24
N SER A 303 16.23 4.81 -20.53
CA SER A 303 16.69 6.19 -20.65
C SER A 303 18.12 6.37 -20.10
N GLU A 304 18.45 5.72 -19.00
CA GLU A 304 19.81 5.77 -18.44
C GLU A 304 20.80 5.05 -19.36
N GLN A 305 20.42 3.89 -19.91
CA GLN A 305 21.21 3.19 -20.92
C GLN A 305 21.48 4.10 -22.12
N GLN A 306 20.44 4.72 -22.70
CA GLN A 306 20.57 5.62 -23.84
C GLN A 306 21.50 6.81 -23.54
N LYS A 307 21.44 7.36 -22.32
CA LYS A 307 22.30 8.46 -21.89
C LYS A 307 23.78 8.04 -21.86
N ILE A 308 24.08 6.88 -21.28
CA ILE A 308 25.45 6.35 -21.24
C ILE A 308 25.95 6.06 -22.66
N GLU A 309 25.12 5.42 -23.50
CA GLU A 309 25.45 5.15 -24.90
C GLU A 309 25.74 6.43 -25.68
N SER A 310 24.94 7.49 -25.49
CA SER A 310 25.16 8.79 -26.11
C SER A 310 26.47 9.44 -25.66
N GLN A 311 26.82 9.33 -24.37
CA GLN A 311 28.11 9.82 -23.86
C GLN A 311 29.29 9.05 -24.44
N VAL A 312 29.17 7.72 -24.53
CA VAL A 312 30.17 6.85 -25.15
C VAL A 312 30.41 7.25 -26.61
N THR A 313 29.35 7.46 -27.40
CA THR A 313 29.48 7.94 -28.78
C THR A 313 30.15 9.30 -28.85
N LEU A 314 29.74 10.26 -28.00
CA LEU A 314 30.33 11.61 -27.96
C LEU A 314 31.85 11.57 -27.70
N PHE A 315 32.31 10.75 -26.75
CA PHE A 315 33.74 10.62 -26.46
C PHE A 315 34.51 9.81 -27.50
N ALA A 316 33.85 8.86 -28.18
CA ALA A 316 34.45 8.15 -29.31
C ALA A 316 34.68 9.10 -30.50
N ASP A 317 33.69 9.95 -30.81
CA ASP A 317 33.80 10.98 -31.86
C ASP A 317 34.90 12.02 -31.53
N ALA A 318 35.15 12.28 -30.25
CA ALA A 318 36.23 13.13 -29.76
C ALA A 318 37.60 12.42 -29.69
N ASP A 319 37.70 11.14 -30.09
CA ASP A 319 38.93 10.35 -30.04
C ASP A 319 39.50 10.20 -28.60
N GLU A 320 38.61 10.15 -27.59
CA GLU A 320 38.91 10.04 -26.16
C GLU A 320 38.74 8.61 -25.64
N TRP A 321 39.46 7.66 -26.22
CA TRP A 321 39.26 6.21 -26.02
C TRP A 321 39.42 5.72 -24.59
N LYS A 322 40.25 6.38 -23.77
CA LYS A 322 40.35 6.04 -22.34
C LYS A 322 39.05 6.32 -21.59
N THR A 323 38.38 7.42 -21.93
CA THR A 323 37.07 7.79 -21.37
C THR A 323 35.99 6.84 -21.91
N VAL A 324 36.03 6.51 -23.20
CA VAL A 324 35.14 5.50 -23.81
C VAL A 324 35.23 4.16 -23.08
N GLN A 325 36.44 3.64 -22.88
CA GLN A 325 36.67 2.39 -22.15
C GLN A 325 36.06 2.44 -20.73
N MET A 326 36.29 3.53 -20.01
CA MET A 326 35.77 3.73 -18.65
C MET A 326 34.24 3.74 -18.64
N LEU A 327 33.61 4.55 -19.49
CA LEU A 327 32.15 4.68 -19.57
C LEU A 327 31.49 3.39 -20.03
N ALA A 328 32.05 2.71 -21.03
CA ALA A 328 31.54 1.43 -21.52
C ALA A 328 31.61 0.35 -20.43
N ASN A 329 32.76 0.21 -19.75
CA ASN A 329 32.91 -0.74 -18.65
C ASN A 329 31.90 -0.43 -17.52
N LYS A 330 31.75 0.85 -17.14
CA LYS A 330 30.79 1.25 -16.10
C LYS A 330 29.36 0.95 -16.54
N GLY A 331 28.98 1.29 -17.77
CA GLY A 331 27.65 1.04 -18.31
C GLY A 331 27.30 -0.45 -18.36
N LEU A 332 28.24 -1.30 -18.76
CA LEU A 332 28.06 -2.76 -18.82
C LEU A 332 27.82 -3.42 -17.45
N THR A 333 28.12 -2.73 -16.33
CA THR A 333 27.73 -3.22 -14.99
C THR A 333 26.22 -3.25 -14.79
N SER A 334 25.50 -2.32 -15.43
CA SER A 334 24.05 -2.18 -15.33
C SER A 334 23.33 -2.69 -16.58
N PHE A 335 23.99 -2.63 -17.73
CA PHE A 335 23.42 -2.93 -19.06
C PHE A 335 24.31 -3.91 -19.83
N SER A 336 24.57 -5.09 -19.25
CA SER A 336 25.53 -6.08 -19.77
C SER A 336 25.26 -6.57 -21.20
N ALA A 337 23.99 -6.51 -21.63
CA ALA A 337 23.56 -6.92 -22.96
C ALA A 337 23.53 -5.78 -24.00
N SER A 338 23.95 -4.55 -23.65
CA SER A 338 23.96 -3.42 -24.61
C SER A 338 24.97 -3.68 -25.74
N PRO A 339 24.53 -3.80 -27.01
CA PRO A 339 25.45 -3.98 -28.13
C PRO A 339 26.36 -2.77 -28.33
N THR A 340 25.83 -1.55 -28.14
CA THR A 340 26.58 -0.29 -28.26
C THR A 340 27.73 -0.24 -27.27
N LEU A 341 27.48 -0.59 -26.00
CA LEU A 341 28.52 -0.54 -24.97
C LEU A 341 29.55 -1.67 -25.13
N LEU A 342 29.12 -2.87 -25.55
CA LEU A 342 30.03 -3.97 -25.86
C LEU A 342 30.97 -3.60 -27.02
N GLN A 343 30.44 -3.02 -28.09
CA GLN A 343 31.23 -2.59 -29.24
C GLN A 343 32.20 -1.46 -28.86
N ALA A 344 31.72 -0.46 -28.12
CA ALA A 344 32.57 0.65 -27.68
C ALA A 344 33.71 0.19 -26.77
N LYS A 345 33.46 -0.79 -25.89
CA LYS A 345 34.50 -1.42 -25.09
C LYS A 345 35.53 -2.11 -25.96
N GLN A 346 35.09 -2.94 -26.91
CA GLN A 346 35.98 -3.66 -27.81
C GLN A 346 36.86 -2.70 -28.62
N ASP A 347 36.26 -1.63 -29.16
CA ASP A 347 36.96 -0.62 -29.94
C ASP A 347 37.99 0.13 -29.08
N ALA A 348 37.60 0.57 -27.88
CA ALA A 348 38.50 1.26 -26.97
C ALA A 348 39.66 0.36 -26.50
N ASP A 349 39.38 -0.90 -26.14
CA ASP A 349 40.41 -1.87 -25.76
C ASP A 349 41.38 -2.11 -26.93
N GLY A 350 40.86 -2.26 -28.16
CA GLY A 350 41.66 -2.42 -29.37
C GLY A 350 42.57 -1.22 -29.65
N ILE A 351 42.00 -0.01 -29.63
CA ILE A 351 42.70 1.23 -29.95
C ILE A 351 43.77 1.56 -28.90
N LEU A 352 43.45 1.45 -27.61
CA LEU A 352 44.40 1.73 -26.53
C LEU A 352 45.56 0.73 -26.53
N ASN A 353 45.28 -0.56 -26.78
CA ASN A 353 46.32 -1.57 -26.88
C ASN A 353 47.21 -1.35 -28.11
N ALA A 354 46.61 -1.06 -29.28
CA ALA A 354 47.36 -0.73 -30.49
C ALA A 354 48.24 0.50 -30.28
N SER A 355 47.66 1.59 -29.78
CA SER A 355 48.37 2.84 -29.49
C SER A 355 49.57 2.62 -28.56
N LYS A 356 49.38 1.88 -27.45
CA LYS A 356 50.46 1.54 -26.51
C LYS A 356 51.59 0.74 -27.16
N ARG A 357 51.27 -0.20 -28.07
CA ARG A 357 52.29 -0.99 -28.78
C ARG A 357 53.08 -0.10 -29.75
N LEU A 358 52.39 0.74 -30.54
CA LEU A 358 53.06 1.64 -31.48
C LEU A 358 53.96 2.65 -30.75
N GLU A 359 53.47 3.23 -29.64
CA GLU A 359 54.22 4.15 -28.81
C GLU A 359 55.53 3.52 -28.28
N ALA A 360 55.52 2.23 -27.93
CA ALA A 360 56.72 1.54 -27.47
C ALA A 360 57.85 1.50 -28.51
N TYR A 361 57.52 1.47 -29.81
CA TYR A 361 58.51 1.58 -30.90
C TYR A 361 58.92 3.04 -31.12
N GLN A 362 57.98 3.98 -31.07
CA GLN A 362 58.25 5.41 -31.25
C GLN A 362 59.17 5.97 -30.14
N GLN A 363 59.07 5.47 -28.92
CA GLN A 363 59.94 5.85 -27.81
C GLN A 363 61.37 5.29 -27.93
N ARG A 364 61.58 4.23 -28.72
CA ARG A 364 62.88 3.56 -28.90
C ARG A 364 63.13 3.16 -30.37
N PRO A 365 63.16 4.14 -31.29
CA PRO A 365 63.22 3.87 -32.73
C PRO A 365 64.52 3.18 -33.14
N GLU A 366 65.61 3.29 -32.38
CA GLU A 366 66.89 2.62 -32.64
C GLU A 366 66.76 1.09 -32.66
N ARG A 367 65.84 0.52 -31.86
CA ARG A 367 65.60 -0.92 -31.77
C ARG A 367 65.03 -1.49 -33.07
N LEU A 368 64.35 -0.66 -33.85
CA LEU A 368 63.81 -1.05 -35.15
C LEU A 368 64.91 -1.33 -36.19
N SER A 369 66.20 -1.10 -35.88
CA SER A 369 67.33 -1.54 -36.70
C SER A 369 67.42 -3.07 -36.78
N ASP A 370 67.05 -3.77 -35.70
CA ASP A 370 66.96 -5.23 -35.65
C ASP A 370 65.82 -5.75 -36.55
N ASN A 371 66.11 -6.78 -37.35
CA ASN A 371 65.14 -7.35 -38.30
C ASN A 371 63.90 -7.92 -37.61
N ASN A 372 64.04 -8.59 -36.48
CA ASN A 372 62.92 -9.21 -35.78
C ASN A 372 62.01 -8.14 -35.16
N VAL A 373 62.61 -7.14 -34.52
CA VAL A 373 61.86 -6.01 -33.93
C VAL A 373 61.11 -5.24 -35.01
N ARG A 374 61.73 -5.01 -36.17
CA ARG A 374 61.09 -4.36 -37.31
C ARG A 374 59.94 -5.17 -37.89
N ASN A 375 60.08 -6.49 -38.02
CA ASN A 375 59.00 -7.36 -38.48
C ASN A 375 57.81 -7.36 -37.52
N LEU A 376 58.07 -7.38 -36.20
CA LEU A 376 57.03 -7.24 -35.17
C LEU A 376 56.33 -5.88 -35.25
N ALA A 377 57.08 -4.80 -35.43
CA ALA A 377 56.49 -3.47 -35.60
C ALA A 377 55.59 -3.39 -36.84
N GLN A 378 56.01 -4.00 -37.97
CA GLN A 378 55.19 -4.09 -39.18
C GLN A 378 53.88 -4.85 -38.93
N GLN A 379 53.93 -5.96 -38.17
CA GLN A 379 52.74 -6.73 -37.78
C GLN A 379 51.81 -5.93 -36.84
N ASP A 380 52.37 -5.23 -35.86
CA ASP A 380 51.58 -4.38 -34.95
C ASP A 380 50.93 -3.20 -35.69
N ILE A 381 51.60 -2.63 -36.70
CA ILE A 381 51.01 -1.64 -37.61
C ILE A 381 49.82 -2.23 -38.37
N GLU A 382 49.99 -3.40 -38.99
CA GLU A 382 48.92 -4.09 -39.72
C GLU A 382 47.72 -4.40 -38.80
N GLN A 383 47.96 -4.84 -37.57
CA GLN A 383 46.91 -5.05 -36.58
C GLN A 383 46.21 -3.74 -36.18
N ALA A 384 46.97 -2.65 -36.00
CA ALA A 384 46.43 -1.34 -35.64
C ALA A 384 45.56 -0.74 -36.76
N ARG A 385 45.81 -1.08 -38.04
CA ARG A 385 45.00 -0.62 -39.18
C ARG A 385 43.53 -1.01 -39.08
N ASN A 386 43.20 -2.09 -38.39
CA ASN A 386 41.81 -2.52 -38.15
C ASN A 386 40.99 -1.46 -37.38
N TYR A 387 41.65 -0.53 -36.67
CA TYR A 387 41.01 0.53 -35.91
C TYR A 387 41.31 1.94 -36.45
N ALA A 388 42.05 2.05 -37.55
CA ALA A 388 42.53 3.34 -38.06
C ALA A 388 41.41 4.26 -38.56
N ASN A 389 40.29 3.71 -39.02
CA ASN A 389 39.10 4.49 -39.39
C ASN A 389 38.28 4.97 -38.19
N LYS A 390 38.56 4.47 -36.99
CA LYS A 390 37.86 4.85 -35.75
C LYS A 390 38.63 5.91 -34.97
N SER A 391 39.96 5.93 -35.04
CA SER A 391 40.80 6.86 -34.29
C SER A 391 41.78 7.60 -35.20
N ALA A 392 41.63 8.93 -35.27
CA ALA A 392 42.54 9.79 -36.02
C ALA A 392 43.92 9.87 -35.34
N LYS A 393 43.95 9.88 -34.00
CA LYS A 393 45.19 9.79 -33.20
C LYS A 393 45.94 8.51 -33.50
N LEU A 394 45.27 7.35 -33.55
CA LEU A 394 45.90 6.08 -33.89
C LEU A 394 46.38 6.06 -35.35
N LEU A 395 45.57 6.56 -36.30
CA LEU A 395 45.98 6.67 -37.70
C LEU A 395 47.24 7.54 -37.86
N THR A 396 47.35 8.62 -37.08
CA THR A 396 48.54 9.47 -37.03
C THR A 396 49.75 8.69 -36.52
N GLN A 397 49.60 7.97 -35.39
CA GLN A 397 50.68 7.12 -34.85
C GLN A 397 51.13 6.02 -35.82
N ILE A 398 50.19 5.39 -36.52
CA ILE A 398 50.48 4.42 -37.59
C ILE A 398 51.36 5.08 -38.65
N THR A 399 50.92 6.22 -39.19
CA THR A 399 51.61 6.92 -40.29
C THR A 399 53.00 7.40 -39.88
N GLU A 400 53.14 7.90 -38.65
CA GLU A 400 54.43 8.31 -38.09
C GLU A 400 55.40 7.14 -37.94
N LEU A 401 54.94 6.01 -37.40
CA LEU A 401 55.79 4.82 -37.23
C LEU A 401 56.20 4.21 -38.58
N GLU A 402 55.30 4.19 -39.56
CA GLU A 402 55.65 3.77 -40.93
C GLU A 402 56.76 4.64 -41.52
N GLY A 403 56.67 5.95 -41.35
CA GLY A 403 57.74 6.87 -41.75
C GLY A 403 59.08 6.59 -41.06
N ILE A 404 59.06 6.19 -39.78
CA ILE A 404 60.28 5.78 -39.04
C ILE A 404 60.83 4.48 -39.62
N VAL A 405 59.98 3.47 -39.83
CA VAL A 405 60.36 2.16 -40.39
C VAL A 405 60.96 2.32 -41.78
N ASP A 406 60.38 3.17 -42.64
CA ASP A 406 60.88 3.43 -43.98
C ASP A 406 62.25 4.11 -43.94
N LYS A 407 62.47 5.09 -43.07
CA LYS A 407 63.79 5.73 -42.88
C LYS A 407 64.85 4.72 -42.44
N ILE A 408 64.49 3.74 -41.62
CA ILE A 408 65.40 2.68 -41.13
C ILE A 408 65.71 1.63 -42.20
N LYS A 409 64.84 1.46 -43.20
CA LYS A 409 65.10 0.54 -44.33
C LYS A 409 66.09 1.11 -45.35
N GLN A 410 66.26 2.44 -45.42
CA GLN A 410 67.14 3.11 -46.38
C GLN A 410 68.62 2.98 -45.97
N PRO A 411 69.48 2.37 -46.81
CA PRO A 411 70.92 2.37 -46.57
C PRO A 411 71.51 3.79 -46.50
N ARG A 412 72.48 3.98 -45.63
CA ARG A 412 73.26 5.21 -45.46
C ARG A 412 74.70 5.00 -45.94
N PRO A 413 75.28 6.01 -46.61
CA PRO A 413 76.70 5.95 -46.98
C PRO A 413 77.56 6.03 -45.72
N VAL A 414 78.47 5.07 -45.55
CA VAL A 414 79.42 5.00 -44.44
C VAL A 414 80.83 5.03 -45.00
N THR A 415 81.64 5.98 -44.56
CA THR A 415 83.03 6.11 -45.02
C THR A 415 83.97 5.30 -44.13
N ILE A 416 84.68 4.35 -44.71
CA ILE A 416 85.74 3.59 -44.05
C ILE A 416 87.09 4.09 -44.55
N THR A 417 88.02 4.37 -43.63
CA THR A 417 89.39 4.78 -43.94
C THR A 417 90.42 3.88 -43.27
N SER A 418 91.55 3.65 -43.94
CA SER A 418 92.64 2.80 -43.46
C SER A 418 93.98 3.13 -44.13
N ASP A 419 94.99 2.29 -43.94
CA ASP A 419 96.38 2.46 -44.39
C ASP A 419 96.69 1.78 -45.73
N ASN A 420 95.72 1.10 -46.34
CA ASN A 420 95.86 0.25 -47.54
C ASN A 420 96.62 -1.07 -47.34
N ASP A 421 97.04 -1.39 -46.11
CA ASP A 421 97.70 -2.66 -45.77
C ASP A 421 96.81 -3.53 -44.87
N THR A 422 95.84 -2.92 -44.17
CA THR A 422 94.89 -3.62 -43.32
C THR A 422 93.72 -4.14 -44.15
N TYR A 423 93.48 -5.45 -44.12
CA TYR A 423 92.32 -6.08 -44.75
C TYR A 423 91.07 -5.89 -43.87
N ILE A 424 90.01 -5.29 -44.44
CA ILE A 424 88.83 -4.88 -43.68
C ILE A 424 87.58 -5.66 -44.08
N LYS A 425 86.80 -6.09 -43.09
CA LYS A 425 85.44 -6.61 -43.26
C LYS A 425 84.49 -6.01 -42.22
N VAL A 426 83.23 -5.89 -42.60
CA VAL A 426 82.14 -5.54 -41.68
C VAL A 426 81.45 -6.84 -41.28
N LEU A 427 81.52 -7.18 -39.98
CA LEU A 427 80.97 -8.43 -39.45
C LEU A 427 79.46 -8.51 -39.73
N GLY A 428 79.02 -9.65 -40.27
CA GLY A 428 77.61 -9.88 -40.63
C GLY A 428 77.12 -9.15 -41.89
N VAL A 429 77.98 -8.38 -42.58
CA VAL A 429 77.63 -7.68 -43.82
C VAL A 429 78.46 -8.15 -45.01
N GLY A 430 79.79 -8.12 -44.90
CA GLY A 430 80.66 -8.50 -46.02
C GLY A 430 82.06 -7.87 -45.98
N VAL A 431 82.81 -8.11 -47.04
CA VAL A 431 84.21 -7.67 -47.19
C VAL A 431 84.28 -6.25 -47.77
N VAL A 432 85.13 -5.41 -47.17
CA VAL A 432 85.44 -4.06 -47.68
C VAL A 432 86.71 -4.08 -48.53
N GLY A 433 87.71 -4.86 -48.10
CA GLY A 433 89.02 -5.03 -48.74
C GLY A 433 90.11 -4.14 -48.13
N GLU A 434 91.28 -4.12 -48.76
CA GLU A 434 92.39 -3.20 -48.45
C GLU A 434 92.16 -1.88 -49.18
N ILE A 435 92.02 -0.79 -48.42
CA ILE A 435 91.63 0.51 -48.94
C ILE A 435 92.34 1.64 -48.19
N LYS A 436 92.52 2.80 -48.84
CA LYS A 436 92.77 4.06 -48.12
C LYS A 436 91.47 4.73 -47.67
N ARG A 437 90.47 4.75 -48.56
CA ARG A 437 89.13 5.29 -48.32
C ARG A 437 88.12 4.56 -49.21
N LYS A 438 87.00 4.11 -48.65
CA LYS A 438 85.88 3.53 -49.40
C LYS A 438 84.57 3.88 -48.71
N THR A 439 83.57 4.26 -49.50
CA THR A 439 82.20 4.44 -48.99
C THR A 439 81.42 3.17 -49.26
N ILE A 440 80.79 2.62 -48.22
CA ILE A 440 79.88 1.47 -48.31
C ILE A 440 78.47 1.88 -47.91
N GLN A 441 77.46 1.10 -48.27
CA GLN A 441 76.08 1.36 -47.90
C GLN A 441 75.68 0.42 -46.76
N LEU A 442 75.40 0.97 -45.57
CA LEU A 442 74.92 0.22 -44.42
C LEU A 442 73.55 0.74 -44.02
N LYS A 443 72.61 -0.16 -43.73
CA LYS A 443 71.34 0.26 -43.13
C LYS A 443 71.60 0.84 -41.73
N PRO A 444 70.72 1.69 -41.20
CA PRO A 444 70.79 2.07 -39.80
C PRO A 444 70.88 0.84 -38.87
N GLY A 445 71.83 0.89 -37.93
CA GLY A 445 72.18 -0.21 -37.04
C GLY A 445 73.60 -0.11 -36.48
N THR A 446 73.94 -1.02 -35.57
CA THR A 446 75.27 -1.12 -34.97
C THR A 446 76.08 -2.20 -35.67
N TYR A 447 77.26 -1.84 -36.16
CA TYR A 447 78.15 -2.73 -36.90
C TYR A 447 79.51 -2.81 -36.22
N ARG A 448 80.15 -3.98 -36.37
CA ARG A 448 81.53 -4.19 -35.95
C ARG A 448 82.40 -4.32 -37.19
N VAL A 449 83.36 -3.42 -37.34
CA VAL A 449 84.34 -3.43 -38.42
C VAL A 449 85.60 -4.10 -37.88
N GLU A 450 86.02 -5.18 -38.52
CA GLU A 450 87.24 -5.92 -38.18
C GLU A 450 88.32 -5.62 -39.21
N GLY A 451 89.50 -5.23 -38.73
CA GLY A 451 90.72 -5.11 -39.49
C GLY A 451 91.66 -6.25 -39.13
N SER A 452 92.25 -6.89 -40.13
CA SER A 452 93.24 -7.95 -40.00
C SER A 452 94.43 -7.69 -40.91
N ARG A 453 95.65 -7.91 -40.42
CA ARG A 453 96.90 -7.79 -41.18
C ARG A 453 97.88 -8.87 -40.75
N GLU A 454 98.50 -9.55 -41.69
CA GLU A 454 99.46 -10.63 -41.39
C GLU A 454 100.64 -10.09 -40.58
N GLY A 455 100.98 -10.77 -39.47
CA GLY A 455 102.01 -10.32 -38.52
C GLY A 455 101.57 -9.23 -37.55
N TYR A 456 100.28 -8.87 -37.50
CA TYR A 456 99.72 -7.87 -36.58
C TYR A 456 98.47 -8.39 -35.87
N ARG A 457 98.14 -7.83 -34.70
CA ARG A 457 96.92 -8.13 -33.94
C ARG A 457 95.69 -7.52 -34.64
N SER A 458 94.63 -8.31 -34.80
CA SER A 458 93.35 -7.81 -35.33
C SER A 458 92.75 -6.72 -34.44
N THR A 459 92.15 -5.72 -35.07
CA THR A 459 91.44 -4.63 -34.37
C THR A 459 89.96 -4.68 -34.74
N ILE A 460 89.07 -4.47 -33.77
CA ILE A 460 87.63 -4.36 -34.00
C ILE A 460 87.16 -3.00 -33.50
N LYS A 461 86.43 -2.27 -34.35
CA LYS A 461 85.76 -1.02 -33.98
C LYS A 461 84.26 -1.10 -34.22
N GLU A 462 83.50 -0.55 -33.29
CA GLU A 462 82.07 -0.39 -33.44
C GLU A 462 81.75 0.90 -34.19
N ILE A 463 80.75 0.85 -35.07
CA ILE A 463 80.15 2.02 -35.71
C ILE A 463 78.63 1.90 -35.61
N VAL A 464 78.00 2.95 -35.08
CA VAL A 464 76.54 3.11 -35.08
C VAL A 464 76.17 3.96 -36.28
N VAL A 465 75.26 3.45 -37.10
CA VAL A 465 74.68 4.15 -38.24
C VAL A 465 73.27 4.58 -37.83
N SER A 466 73.05 5.87 -37.59
CA SER A 466 71.73 6.40 -37.25
C SER A 466 70.90 6.69 -38.51
N PRO A 467 69.56 6.61 -38.45
CA PRO A 467 68.69 7.05 -39.54
C PRO A 467 68.86 8.53 -39.89
N SER A 468 69.40 9.35 -38.99
CA SER A 468 69.61 10.79 -39.16
C SER A 468 71.05 11.19 -39.46
N ASP A 469 71.98 10.24 -39.53
CA ASP A 469 73.39 10.56 -39.79
C ASP A 469 73.62 10.89 -41.26
N ASN A 470 74.31 12.00 -41.51
CA ASN A 470 74.57 12.46 -42.87
C ASN A 470 75.81 11.82 -43.50
N ASN A 471 76.81 11.39 -42.72
CA ASN A 471 78.04 10.73 -43.19
C ASN A 471 78.83 10.07 -42.02
N PRO A 472 78.34 8.96 -41.45
CA PRO A 472 79.10 8.24 -40.42
C PRO A 472 80.40 7.70 -41.01
N SER A 473 81.48 7.71 -40.20
CA SER A 473 82.80 7.25 -40.64
C SER A 473 83.55 6.49 -39.56
N VAL A 474 84.37 5.54 -39.99
CA VAL A 474 85.21 4.74 -39.09
C VAL A 474 86.61 4.56 -39.69
N HIS A 475 87.62 4.86 -38.87
CA HIS A 475 89.02 4.63 -39.22
C HIS A 475 89.54 3.38 -38.51
N ILE A 476 90.10 2.43 -39.25
CA ILE A 476 90.58 1.16 -38.71
C ILE A 476 91.91 0.76 -39.34
N VAL A 477 92.91 0.45 -38.50
CA VAL A 477 94.27 0.07 -38.91
C VAL A 477 94.82 -0.92 -37.87
N CYS A 478 95.55 -1.94 -38.31
CA CYS A 478 96.29 -2.85 -37.44
C CYS A 478 97.70 -2.30 -37.16
N THR A 479 97.96 -1.81 -35.94
CA THR A 479 99.23 -1.17 -35.57
C THR A 479 100.12 -1.97 -34.63
N GLU A 480 99.58 -2.99 -33.95
CA GLU A 480 100.32 -3.82 -32.98
C GLU A 480 100.88 -5.06 -33.67
N LYS A 481 102.22 -5.19 -33.74
CA LYS A 481 102.91 -6.33 -34.33
C LYS A 481 102.90 -7.52 -33.35
N VAL A 482 102.72 -8.74 -33.89
CA VAL A 482 102.71 -10.00 -33.11
C VAL A 482 104.06 -10.70 -33.22
#